data_AF-A0A7C1ES20-F1
#
_entry.id   AF-A0A7C1ES20-F1
#
_cell.length_a   1.000
_cell.length_b   1.000
_cell.length_c   1.000
_cell.angle_alpha   90.00
_cell.angle_beta   90.00
_cell.angle_gamma   90.00
#
_symmetry.space_group_name_H-M   'P 1'
#
loop_
_entity.id
_entity.type
_entity.pdbx_description
1 polymer ?
#
loop_
_entity_poly.entity_id
_entity_poly.type
_entity_poly.pdbx_seq_one_letter_code
_entity_poly.pdbx_strand_id
1 'polypeptide(L)'
;MPASSSLQETLQPILLRWLEAGLAPEAALEGMTPAFASRLGQIPADFTFDAFFHTEPQARWAWATIEFREIFDGPFYFYWPMTWGILTQEAARAVVGESGAPQQNIFLAQKHHWRPRIQKQLERQQLLAIAYYPLLQPHYHSWLIVLRADEPNTFEFSTAFSSGEWLIVIESQATTVDAITQQLIALCNANPWYGWIQAAKAQQAQSG
;
A
#
# COMPACT_ATOMS: atom_id res chain seq x y z
N MET A 1 -0.37 24.68 -11.48
CA MET A 1 0.30 23.37 -11.35
C MET A 1 1.03 23.37 -10.01
N PRO A 2 0.77 22.44 -9.09
CA PRO A 2 1.58 22.33 -7.88
C PRO A 2 3.03 22.03 -8.29
N ALA A 3 4.00 22.68 -7.63
CA ALA A 3 5.41 22.39 -7.86
C ALA A 3 5.70 20.92 -7.52
N SER A 4 6.35 20.20 -8.43
CA SER A 4 6.83 18.84 -8.21
C SER A 4 7.83 18.87 -7.05
N SER A 5 7.66 17.99 -6.07
CA SER A 5 8.63 17.84 -4.99
C SER A 5 9.84 17.05 -5.51
N SER A 6 11.04 17.29 -4.97
CA SER A 6 12.23 16.48 -5.30
C SER A 6 12.00 14.97 -5.07
N LEU A 7 11.11 14.63 -4.12
CA LEU A 7 10.66 13.27 -3.85
C LEU A 7 9.91 12.67 -5.04
N GLN A 8 8.99 13.44 -5.66
CA GLN A 8 8.20 13.01 -6.80
C GLN A 8 9.05 12.78 -8.05
N GLU A 9 9.97 13.71 -8.34
CA GLU A 9 10.90 13.60 -9.48
C GLU A 9 11.82 12.37 -9.36
N THR A 10 12.25 12.06 -8.13
CA THR A 10 13.11 10.90 -7.87
C THR A 10 12.33 9.59 -7.97
N LEU A 11 11.10 9.56 -7.47
CA LEU A 11 10.39 8.31 -7.25
C LEU A 11 9.56 7.82 -8.42
N GLN A 12 8.95 8.72 -9.18
CA GLN A 12 8.10 8.32 -10.29
C GLN A 12 8.86 7.44 -11.31
N PRO A 13 10.10 7.75 -11.72
CA PRO A 13 10.86 6.88 -12.62
C PRO A 13 11.16 5.50 -12.02
N ILE A 14 11.43 5.42 -10.71
CA ILE A 14 11.77 4.17 -10.03
C ILE A 14 10.55 3.24 -9.97
N LEU A 15 9.41 3.76 -9.51
CA LEU A 15 8.18 2.99 -9.42
C LEU A 15 7.75 2.48 -10.80
N LEU A 16 7.81 3.34 -11.82
CA LEU A 16 7.44 2.95 -13.19
C LEU A 16 8.40 1.89 -13.74
N ARG A 17 9.71 2.02 -13.56
CA ARG A 17 10.67 0.97 -13.99
C ARG A 17 10.42 -0.38 -13.32
N TRP A 18 10.04 -0.39 -12.05
CA TRP A 18 9.64 -1.62 -11.37
C TRP A 18 8.37 -2.24 -11.95
N LEU A 19 7.34 -1.41 -12.22
CA LEU A 19 6.09 -1.87 -12.81
C LEU A 19 6.25 -2.36 -14.26
N GLU A 20 7.21 -1.81 -15.01
CA GLU A 20 7.44 -2.13 -16.42
C GLU A 20 8.39 -3.29 -16.65
N ALA A 21 9.50 -3.31 -15.92
CA ALA A 21 10.61 -4.22 -16.18
C ALA A 21 10.96 -5.11 -14.97
N GLY A 22 10.19 -5.03 -13.88
CA GLY A 22 10.49 -5.74 -12.63
C GLY A 22 11.74 -5.22 -11.92
N LEU A 23 12.30 -4.09 -12.36
CA LEU A 23 13.54 -3.51 -11.83
C LEU A 23 13.26 -2.72 -10.54
N ALA A 24 13.09 -3.44 -9.43
CA ALA A 24 12.91 -2.85 -8.11
C ALA A 24 14.27 -2.39 -7.51
N PRO A 25 14.28 -1.42 -6.57
CA PRO A 25 15.49 -1.08 -5.82
C PRO A 25 16.04 -2.28 -5.02
N GLU A 26 17.38 -2.33 -4.88
CA GLU A 26 18.06 -3.38 -4.14
C GLU A 26 17.90 -3.25 -2.61
N ALA A 27 17.73 -2.02 -2.12
CA ALA A 27 17.58 -1.71 -0.70
C ALA A 27 16.23 -1.05 -0.42
N ALA A 28 15.83 -1.05 0.85
CA ALA A 28 14.67 -0.30 1.30
C ALA A 28 14.84 1.20 1.02
N LEU A 29 13.74 1.88 0.73
CA LEU A 29 13.72 3.32 0.49
C LEU A 29 12.52 3.93 1.20
N GLU A 30 12.77 5.00 1.94
CA GLU A 30 11.73 5.79 2.59
C GLU A 30 11.92 7.26 2.26
N GLY A 31 10.82 8.00 2.20
CA GLY A 31 10.86 9.43 1.98
C GLY A 31 9.56 10.09 2.38
N MET A 32 9.67 11.33 2.87
CA MET A 32 8.53 12.10 3.30
C MET A 32 8.78 13.59 3.09
N THR A 33 7.73 14.31 2.71
CA THR A 33 7.75 15.77 2.61
C THR A 33 7.67 16.42 4.00
N PRO A 34 8.33 17.57 4.23
CA PRO A 34 8.23 18.28 5.50
C PRO A 34 6.78 18.61 5.91
N ALA A 35 5.92 18.92 4.92
CA ALA A 35 4.52 19.22 5.16
C ALA A 35 3.75 18.03 5.75
N PHE A 36 4.03 16.80 5.30
CA PHE A 36 3.41 15.60 5.85
C PHE A 36 3.97 15.27 7.24
N ALA A 37 5.29 15.44 7.45
CA ALA A 37 5.93 15.28 8.75
C ALA A 37 5.30 16.19 9.81
N SER A 38 5.17 17.48 9.51
CA SER A 38 4.58 18.47 10.41
C SER A 38 3.12 18.16 10.72
N ARG A 39 2.38 17.58 9.76
CA ARG A 39 1.00 17.14 9.99
C ARG A 39 0.91 16.01 11.01
N LEU A 40 1.89 15.12 11.03
CA LEU A 40 2.03 14.03 12.00
C LEU A 40 2.68 14.47 13.33
N GLY A 41 3.07 15.75 13.45
CA GLY A 41 3.81 16.24 14.61
C GLY A 41 5.22 15.65 14.72
N GLN A 42 5.79 15.17 13.61
CA GLN A 42 7.13 14.56 13.58
C GLN A 42 8.16 15.47 12.91
N ILE A 43 9.41 15.30 13.33
CA ILE A 43 10.57 15.93 12.68
C ILE A 43 10.90 15.08 11.44
N PRO A 44 11.01 15.65 10.23
CA PRO A 44 11.26 14.88 9.01
C PRO A 44 12.49 13.97 9.07
N ALA A 45 13.53 14.38 9.79
CA ALA A 45 14.79 13.64 9.93
C ALA A 45 14.68 12.38 10.81
N ASP A 46 13.68 12.34 11.70
CA ASP A 46 13.49 11.24 12.66
C ASP A 46 12.39 10.27 12.21
N PHE A 47 11.69 10.60 11.12
CA PHE A 47 10.59 9.80 10.65
C PHE A 47 11.08 8.55 9.94
N THR A 48 10.45 7.43 10.31
CA THR A 48 10.49 6.18 9.55
C THR A 48 9.12 5.52 9.62
N PHE A 49 8.77 4.78 8.57
CA PHE A 49 7.56 3.97 8.56
C PHE A 49 7.62 2.81 9.57
N ASP A 50 8.82 2.41 10.00
CA ASP A 50 9.02 1.43 11.07
C ASP A 50 8.37 1.87 12.41
N ALA A 51 8.19 3.18 12.63
CA ALA A 51 7.52 3.69 13.82
C ALA A 51 6.03 3.26 13.90
N PHE A 52 5.44 2.88 12.77
CA PHE A 52 4.06 2.37 12.70
C PHE A 52 3.97 0.84 12.82
N PHE A 53 5.11 0.14 12.89
CA PHE A 53 5.16 -1.30 13.05
C PHE A 53 4.87 -1.68 14.51
N HIS A 54 3.90 -2.56 14.73
CA HIS A 54 3.45 -3.00 16.07
C HIS A 54 3.11 -1.88 17.08
N THR A 55 2.82 -0.65 16.62
CA THR A 55 2.29 0.38 17.50
C THR A 55 0.80 0.14 17.72
N GLU A 56 0.40 -0.08 18.98
CA GLU A 56 -0.99 -0.32 19.40
C GLU A 56 -1.56 0.94 20.07
N PRO A 57 -2.14 1.89 19.32
CA PRO A 57 -2.48 3.21 19.87
C PRO A 57 -3.69 3.24 20.81
N GLN A 58 -4.44 2.12 21.00
CA GLN A 58 -5.46 1.86 22.05
C GLN A 58 -6.62 0.93 21.60
N ALA A 59 -6.74 0.61 20.30
CA ALA A 59 -7.69 -0.40 19.82
C ALA A 59 -7.10 -1.82 19.97
N ARG A 60 -7.94 -2.85 20.14
CA ARG A 60 -7.48 -4.23 19.93
C ARG A 60 -7.29 -4.43 18.43
N TRP A 61 -6.06 -4.61 17.99
CA TRP A 61 -5.72 -4.95 16.61
C TRP A 61 -5.59 -6.47 16.47
N ALA A 62 -5.94 -7.01 15.31
CA ALA A 62 -5.84 -8.42 15.06
C ALA A 62 -5.49 -8.71 13.60
N TRP A 63 -4.91 -9.89 13.40
CA TRP A 63 -4.83 -10.48 12.08
C TRP A 63 -6.21 -10.96 11.63
N ALA A 64 -6.54 -10.64 10.39
CA ALA A 64 -7.73 -11.11 9.73
C ALA A 64 -7.39 -11.59 8.32
N THR A 65 -8.26 -12.43 7.77
CA THR A 65 -8.04 -13.08 6.49
C THR A 65 -9.06 -12.65 5.45
N ILE A 66 -8.59 -12.50 4.21
CA ILE A 66 -9.43 -12.38 3.01
C ILE A 66 -9.02 -13.46 2.02
N GLU A 67 -9.98 -14.06 1.32
CA GLU A 67 -9.72 -15.06 0.31
C GLU A 67 -10.30 -14.63 -1.05
N PHE A 68 -9.47 -14.61 -2.08
CA PHE A 68 -9.88 -14.32 -3.46
C PHE A 68 -9.93 -15.63 -4.27
N ARG A 69 -10.78 -16.56 -3.82
CA ARG A 69 -10.79 -17.99 -4.24
C ARG A 69 -10.90 -18.22 -5.76
N GLU A 70 -11.51 -17.29 -6.48
CA GLU A 70 -11.67 -17.41 -7.93
C GLU A 70 -10.36 -17.17 -8.70
N ILE A 71 -9.38 -16.53 -8.06
CA ILE A 71 -8.12 -16.12 -8.68
C ILE A 71 -6.92 -16.77 -7.98
N PHE A 72 -6.96 -16.85 -6.65
CA PHE A 72 -5.88 -17.40 -5.81
C PHE A 72 -6.44 -18.37 -4.78
N ASP A 73 -5.71 -19.47 -4.57
CA ASP A 73 -5.98 -20.38 -3.48
C ASP A 73 -5.29 -19.92 -2.18
N GLY A 74 -6.01 -19.98 -1.08
CA GLY A 74 -5.53 -19.63 0.26
C GLY A 74 -5.81 -18.18 0.73
N PRO A 75 -5.61 -17.94 2.03
CA PRO A 75 -5.90 -16.65 2.66
C PRO A 75 -4.75 -15.65 2.54
N PHE A 76 -5.14 -14.38 2.41
CA PHE A 76 -4.29 -13.20 2.58
C PHE A 76 -4.49 -12.64 3.98
N TYR A 77 -3.40 -12.31 4.66
CA TYR A 77 -3.42 -11.82 6.04
C TYR A 77 -3.21 -10.31 6.08
N PHE A 78 -4.12 -9.63 6.78
CA PHE A 78 -4.09 -8.19 6.98
C PHE A 78 -4.20 -7.90 8.47
N TYR A 79 -3.51 -6.85 8.91
CA TYR A 79 -3.52 -6.41 10.29
C TYR A 79 -4.31 -5.11 10.39
N TRP A 80 -5.44 -5.13 11.11
CA TRP A 80 -6.32 -3.97 11.24
C TRP A 80 -7.00 -3.92 12.61
N PRO A 81 -7.65 -2.79 12.97
CA PRO A 81 -8.48 -2.71 14.16
C PRO A 81 -9.57 -3.79 14.16
N MET A 82 -9.84 -4.44 15.29
CA MET A 82 -10.91 -5.45 15.39
C MET A 82 -12.32 -4.89 15.13
N THR A 83 -12.49 -3.57 15.17
CA THR A 83 -13.77 -2.93 14.80
C THR A 83 -13.97 -2.86 13.29
N TRP A 84 -12.91 -3.09 12.50
CA TRP A 84 -12.99 -3.20 11.06
C TRP A 84 -13.41 -4.61 10.65
N GLY A 85 -14.35 -4.69 9.71
CA GLY A 85 -14.82 -5.94 9.13
C GLY A 85 -15.02 -5.81 7.63
N ILE A 86 -15.18 -6.96 6.96
CA ILE A 86 -15.48 -7.01 5.54
C ILE A 86 -16.91 -6.49 5.33
N LEU A 87 -17.04 -5.40 4.59
CA LEU A 87 -18.32 -4.81 4.21
C LEU A 87 -18.85 -5.45 2.92
N THR A 88 -17.98 -5.63 1.93
CA THR A 88 -18.30 -6.26 0.64
C THR A 88 -17.12 -7.08 0.14
N GLN A 89 -17.38 -8.19 -0.53
CA GLN A 89 -16.35 -9.01 -1.16
C GLN A 89 -16.86 -9.56 -2.50
N GLU A 90 -16.04 -9.34 -3.53
CA GLU A 90 -16.18 -9.78 -4.91
C GLU A 90 -14.97 -10.65 -5.29
N ALA A 91 -14.97 -11.24 -6.49
CA ALA A 91 -13.94 -12.17 -6.96
C ALA A 91 -12.50 -11.63 -6.83
N ALA A 92 -12.30 -10.34 -7.09
CA ALA A 92 -10.99 -9.69 -7.11
C ALA A 92 -10.89 -8.47 -6.18
N ARG A 93 -11.91 -8.22 -5.35
CA ARG A 93 -12.02 -6.99 -4.56
C ARG A 93 -12.71 -7.25 -3.22
N ALA A 94 -12.23 -6.59 -2.17
CA ALA A 94 -12.88 -6.52 -0.88
C ALA A 94 -12.91 -5.06 -0.39
N VAL A 95 -13.94 -4.71 0.36
CA VAL A 95 -14.02 -3.43 1.08
C VAL A 95 -14.09 -3.75 2.56
N VAL A 96 -13.18 -3.17 3.32
CA VAL A 96 -13.07 -3.31 4.76
C VAL A 96 -13.45 -1.99 5.40
N GLY A 97 -14.18 -2.02 6.51
CA GLY A 97 -14.62 -0.80 7.15
C GLY A 97 -15.21 -0.99 8.54
N GLU A 98 -15.57 0.11 9.18
CA GLU A 98 -16.06 0.17 10.55
C GLU A 98 -17.50 0.69 10.56
N SER A 99 -18.41 -0.02 11.24
CA SER A 99 -19.81 0.41 11.37
C SER A 99 -20.48 0.77 10.03
N GLY A 100 -20.11 0.08 8.94
CA GLY A 100 -20.62 0.33 7.59
C GLY A 100 -19.89 1.43 6.79
N ALA A 101 -18.95 2.16 7.40
CA ALA A 101 -18.13 3.15 6.71
C ALA A 101 -16.85 2.51 6.12
N PRO A 102 -16.59 2.61 4.80
CA PRO A 102 -15.38 2.07 4.18
C PRO A 102 -14.11 2.70 4.75
N GLN A 103 -13.11 1.86 5.03
CA GLN A 103 -11.79 2.26 5.50
C GLN A 103 -10.70 1.89 4.48
N GLN A 104 -10.79 0.70 3.87
CA GLN A 104 -9.85 0.23 2.87
C GLN A 104 -10.57 -0.50 1.72
N ASN A 105 -10.14 -0.22 0.49
CA ASN A 105 -10.45 -1.03 -0.68
C ASN A 105 -9.24 -1.91 -0.98
N ILE A 106 -9.43 -3.22 -0.98
CA ILE A 106 -8.38 -4.21 -1.26
C ILE A 106 -8.73 -4.87 -2.58
N PHE A 107 -7.81 -4.95 -3.53
CA PHE A 107 -8.08 -5.62 -4.79
C PHE A 107 -6.84 -6.29 -5.40
N LEU A 108 -7.11 -7.29 -6.21
CA LEU A 108 -6.11 -7.96 -7.02
C LEU A 108 -6.01 -7.28 -8.39
N ALA A 109 -4.79 -6.99 -8.81
CA ALA A 109 -4.52 -6.39 -10.11
C ALA A 109 -3.25 -6.98 -10.72
N GLN A 110 -3.16 -6.96 -12.05
CA GLN A 110 -1.89 -7.19 -12.73
C GLN A 110 -1.13 -5.87 -12.85
N LYS A 111 0.21 -5.91 -12.81
CA LYS A 111 1.09 -4.73 -12.90
C LYS A 111 0.74 -3.83 -14.08
N HIS A 112 0.53 -4.41 -15.27
CA HIS A 112 0.20 -3.64 -16.47
C HIS A 112 -1.16 -2.93 -16.41
N HIS A 113 -2.13 -3.45 -15.64
CA HIS A 113 -3.42 -2.80 -15.42
C HIS A 113 -3.35 -1.69 -14.36
N TRP A 114 -2.54 -1.89 -13.32
CA TRP A 114 -2.40 -0.89 -12.26
C TRP A 114 -1.48 0.28 -12.63
N ARG A 115 -0.42 0.02 -13.41
CA ARG A 115 0.55 1.02 -13.88
C ARG A 115 -0.08 2.31 -14.41
N PRO A 116 -0.99 2.29 -15.41
CA PRO A 116 -1.56 3.54 -15.93
C PRO A 116 -2.40 4.29 -14.89
N ARG A 117 -3.01 3.60 -13.92
CA ARG A 117 -3.78 4.22 -12.83
C ARG A 117 -2.86 4.99 -11.89
N ILE A 118 -1.84 4.33 -11.34
CA ILE A 118 -0.93 4.96 -10.39
C ILE A 118 -0.08 6.05 -11.05
N GLN A 119 0.31 5.87 -12.31
CA GLN A 119 0.99 6.91 -13.08
C GLN A 119 0.12 8.18 -13.17
N LYS A 120 -1.15 8.04 -13.55
CA LYS A 120 -2.07 9.17 -13.67
C LYS A 120 -2.31 9.87 -12.33
N GLN A 121 -2.34 9.12 -11.22
CA GLN A 121 -2.41 9.69 -9.88
C GLN A 121 -1.15 10.52 -9.58
N LEU A 122 0.04 9.94 -9.80
CA LEU A 122 1.32 10.63 -9.58
C LEU A 122 1.52 11.85 -10.50
N GLU A 123 0.90 11.90 -11.67
CA GLU A 123 0.95 13.08 -12.55
C GLU A 123 0.04 14.23 -12.06
N ARG A 124 -1.02 13.92 -11.30
CA ARG A 124 -2.06 14.88 -10.91
C ARG A 124 -1.92 15.35 -9.47
N GLN A 125 -1.51 14.43 -8.60
CA GLN A 125 -1.49 14.61 -7.16
C GLN A 125 -0.07 14.84 -6.67
N GLN A 126 0.04 15.47 -5.50
CA GLN A 126 1.32 15.72 -4.85
C GLN A 126 1.73 14.47 -4.05
N LEU A 127 2.92 13.94 -4.32
CA LEU A 127 3.53 12.90 -3.49
C LEU A 127 3.96 13.48 -2.14
N LEU A 128 3.47 12.88 -1.06
CA LEU A 128 3.69 13.33 0.31
C LEU A 128 4.63 12.42 1.09
N ALA A 129 4.52 11.11 0.91
CA ALA A 129 5.40 10.12 1.52
C ALA A 129 5.43 8.82 0.71
N ILE A 130 6.46 8.02 0.97
CA ILE A 130 6.71 6.75 0.32
C ILE A 130 7.50 5.82 1.23
N ALA A 131 7.18 4.53 1.20
CA ALA A 131 8.07 3.46 1.59
C ALA A 131 8.16 2.38 0.49
N TYR A 132 9.34 1.78 0.37
CA TYR A 132 9.60 0.58 -0.41
C TYR A 132 10.41 -0.40 0.43
N TYR A 133 9.95 -1.66 0.47
CA TYR A 133 10.65 -2.75 1.15
C TYR A 133 10.81 -3.97 0.24
N PRO A 134 12.06 -4.44 0.02
CA PRO A 134 12.33 -5.69 -0.67
C PRO A 134 12.15 -6.90 0.27
N LEU A 135 10.91 -7.29 0.55
CA LEU A 135 10.57 -8.31 1.56
C LEU A 135 11.14 -9.71 1.25
N LEU A 136 11.21 -10.12 -0.02
CA LEU A 136 11.93 -11.31 -0.48
C LEU A 136 12.33 -11.15 -1.95
N GLN A 137 13.55 -10.71 -2.23
CA GLN A 137 14.00 -10.53 -3.61
C GLN A 137 14.17 -11.87 -4.36
N PRO A 138 13.91 -11.88 -5.69
CA PRO A 138 13.30 -10.83 -6.51
C PRO A 138 11.75 -10.91 -6.58
N HIS A 139 11.12 -11.62 -5.64
CA HIS A 139 9.76 -12.13 -5.80
C HIS A 139 8.69 -11.45 -4.97
N TYR A 140 9.08 -10.70 -3.94
CA TYR A 140 8.14 -10.08 -3.01
C TYR A 140 8.61 -8.69 -2.60
N HIS A 141 7.77 -7.71 -2.89
CA HIS A 141 8.03 -6.30 -2.68
C HIS A 141 6.80 -5.64 -2.07
N SER A 142 7.01 -4.67 -1.20
CA SER A 142 5.96 -3.79 -0.68
C SER A 142 6.29 -2.35 -1.04
N TRP A 143 5.29 -1.65 -1.57
CA TRP A 143 5.30 -0.20 -1.78
C TRP A 143 4.17 0.41 -0.98
N LEU A 144 4.42 1.52 -0.29
CA LEU A 144 3.40 2.37 0.34
C LEU A 144 3.59 3.77 -0.22
N ILE A 145 2.53 4.34 -0.79
CA ILE A 145 2.51 5.67 -1.40
C ILE A 145 1.46 6.51 -0.66
N VAL A 146 1.83 7.72 -0.27
CA VAL A 146 0.89 8.71 0.29
C VAL A 146 0.83 9.92 -0.62
N LEU A 147 -0.38 10.22 -1.11
CA LEU A 147 -0.66 11.35 -2.00
C LEU A 147 -1.58 12.36 -1.31
N ARG A 148 -1.46 13.62 -1.70
CA ARG A 148 -2.49 14.62 -1.41
C ARG A 148 -3.66 14.39 -2.37
N ALA A 149 -4.85 14.12 -1.83
CA ALA A 149 -6.05 14.03 -2.65
C ALA A 149 -6.44 15.40 -3.22
N ASP A 150 -7.32 15.41 -4.22
CA ASP A 150 -7.88 16.65 -4.77
C ASP A 150 -8.76 17.39 -3.75
N GLU A 151 -9.37 16.64 -2.82
CA GLU A 151 -10.17 17.18 -1.72
C GLU A 151 -9.30 17.82 -0.63
N PRO A 152 -9.65 19.02 -0.12
CA PRO A 152 -8.88 19.67 0.93
C PRO A 152 -8.75 18.81 2.20
N ASN A 153 -7.52 18.73 2.72
CA ASN A 153 -7.18 17.96 3.92
C ASN A 153 -7.41 16.45 3.81
N THR A 154 -7.63 15.91 2.61
CA THR A 154 -7.73 14.47 2.37
C THR A 154 -6.40 13.92 1.86
N PHE A 155 -6.02 12.77 2.40
CA PHE A 155 -4.81 12.03 2.06
C PHE A 155 -5.21 10.69 1.48
N GLU A 156 -4.60 10.33 0.35
CA GLU A 156 -4.78 9.03 -0.29
C GLU A 156 -3.59 8.14 0.01
N PHE A 157 -3.87 6.91 0.42
CA PHE A 157 -2.87 5.89 0.69
C PHE A 157 -3.03 4.79 -0.34
N SER A 158 -1.91 4.27 -0.82
CA SER A 158 -1.88 3.11 -1.70
C SER A 158 -0.72 2.22 -1.30
N THR A 159 -1.02 0.99 -0.88
CA THR A 159 -0.01 -0.04 -0.68
C THR A 159 -0.13 -1.11 -1.75
N ALA A 160 0.98 -1.50 -2.35
CA ALA A 160 1.04 -2.58 -3.33
C ALA A 160 2.04 -3.65 -2.89
N PHE A 161 1.54 -4.86 -2.69
CA PHE A 161 2.35 -6.06 -2.50
C PHE A 161 2.42 -6.82 -3.82
N SER A 162 3.62 -7.08 -4.34
CA SER A 162 3.77 -7.76 -5.63
C SER A 162 4.37 -9.15 -5.51
N SER A 163 3.94 -10.06 -6.38
CA SER A 163 4.71 -11.27 -6.70
C SER A 163 4.48 -11.66 -8.15
N GLY A 164 5.57 -11.77 -8.91
CA GLY A 164 5.49 -11.89 -10.38
C GLY A 164 4.75 -10.69 -10.99
N GLU A 165 3.75 -10.97 -11.82
CA GLU A 165 2.94 -9.96 -12.52
C GLU A 165 1.72 -9.48 -11.75
N TRP A 166 1.40 -10.13 -10.63
CA TRP A 166 0.24 -9.77 -9.83
C TRP A 166 0.60 -8.86 -8.67
N LEU A 167 -0.39 -8.06 -8.27
CA LEU A 167 -0.38 -7.13 -7.16
C LEU A 167 -1.61 -7.37 -6.26
N ILE A 168 -1.41 -7.28 -4.96
CA ILE A 168 -2.47 -6.97 -4.00
C ILE A 168 -2.32 -5.49 -3.69
N VAL A 169 -3.34 -4.71 -4.04
CA VAL A 169 -3.36 -3.27 -3.82
C VAL A 169 -4.37 -2.96 -2.72
N ILE A 170 -3.96 -2.14 -1.76
CA ILE A 170 -4.81 -1.60 -0.70
C ILE A 170 -4.86 -0.08 -0.92
N GLU A 171 -6.04 0.47 -1.09
CA GLU A 171 -6.27 1.91 -1.22
C GLU A 171 -7.18 2.41 -0.10
N SER A 172 -6.82 3.55 0.49
CA SER A 172 -7.62 4.19 1.54
C SER A 172 -7.48 5.70 1.53
N GLN A 173 -8.35 6.36 2.31
CA GLN A 173 -8.31 7.79 2.51
C GLN A 173 -8.38 8.13 4.00
N ALA A 174 -7.78 9.25 4.38
CA ALA A 174 -7.90 9.80 5.72
C ALA A 174 -7.92 11.33 5.70
N THR A 175 -8.57 11.94 6.69
CA THR A 175 -8.68 13.41 6.82
C THR A 175 -8.16 13.96 8.15
N THR A 176 -8.07 13.10 9.18
CA THR A 176 -7.58 13.43 10.52
C THR A 176 -6.24 12.75 10.80
N VAL A 177 -5.46 13.29 11.75
CA VAL A 177 -4.17 12.71 12.15
C VAL A 177 -4.34 11.29 12.70
N ASP A 178 -5.41 11.06 13.46
CA ASP A 178 -5.73 9.73 14.01
C ASP A 178 -6.05 8.74 12.89
N ALA A 179 -6.88 9.13 11.91
CA ALA A 179 -7.20 8.29 10.77
C ALA A 179 -5.95 8.01 9.90
N ILE A 180 -5.10 9.01 9.69
CA ILE A 180 -3.82 8.83 8.98
C ILE A 180 -2.96 7.80 9.72
N THR A 181 -2.83 7.95 11.05
CA THR A 181 -2.05 7.04 11.89
C THR A 181 -2.60 5.62 11.83
N GLN A 182 -3.92 5.44 11.93
CA GLN A 182 -4.57 4.14 11.78
C GLN A 182 -4.31 3.53 10.40
N GLN A 183 -4.42 4.29 9.31
CA GLN A 183 -4.12 3.77 7.98
C GLN A 183 -2.65 3.34 7.87
N LEU A 184 -1.71 4.15 8.36
CA LEU A 184 -0.29 3.81 8.33
C LEU A 184 0.03 2.54 9.14
N ILE A 185 -0.54 2.37 10.33
CA ILE A 185 -0.36 1.14 11.12
C ILE A 185 -0.95 -0.06 10.35
N ALA A 186 -2.16 0.04 9.81
CA ALA A 186 -2.77 -1.06 9.07
C ALA A 186 -1.95 -1.46 7.83
N LEU A 187 -1.44 -0.48 7.10
CA LEU A 187 -0.69 -0.71 5.87
C LEU A 187 0.74 -1.21 6.13
N CYS A 188 1.45 -0.68 7.14
CA CYS A 188 2.80 -1.12 7.49
C CYS A 188 2.83 -2.55 8.07
N ASN A 189 1.75 -2.96 8.75
CA ASN A 189 1.65 -4.30 9.35
C ASN A 189 0.91 -5.30 8.44
N ALA A 190 0.34 -4.88 7.31
CA ALA A 190 -0.30 -5.81 6.37
C ALA A 190 0.75 -6.78 5.78
N ASN A 191 0.42 -8.07 5.73
CA ASN A 191 1.35 -9.09 5.26
C ASN A 191 0.65 -10.22 4.49
N PRO A 192 0.33 -10.02 3.21
CA PRO A 192 -0.33 -11.03 2.38
C PRO A 192 0.55 -12.24 1.96
N TRP A 193 1.68 -12.47 2.65
CA TRP A 193 2.82 -13.32 2.23
C TRP A 193 2.50 -14.77 1.84
N TYR A 194 1.71 -15.51 2.63
CA TYR A 194 1.79 -16.98 2.60
C TYR A 194 1.12 -17.65 1.38
N GLY A 195 -0.08 -17.23 0.96
CA GLY A 195 -0.74 -17.78 -0.24
C GLY A 195 -0.14 -17.26 -1.55
N TRP A 196 0.35 -16.02 -1.53
CA TRP A 196 0.76 -15.27 -2.72
C TRP A 196 2.04 -15.81 -3.38
N ILE A 197 3.06 -16.12 -2.59
CA ILE A 197 4.37 -16.55 -3.09
C ILE A 197 4.29 -17.94 -3.73
N GLN A 198 3.45 -18.84 -3.20
CA GLN A 198 3.30 -20.19 -3.76
C GLN A 198 2.52 -20.17 -5.09
N ALA A 199 1.46 -19.37 -5.16
CA ALA A 199 0.68 -19.22 -6.38
C ALA A 199 1.47 -18.51 -7.51
N ALA A 200 2.23 -17.46 -7.18
CA ALA A 200 3.08 -16.78 -8.16
C ALA A 200 4.21 -17.68 -8.69
N LYS A 201 4.83 -18.50 -7.82
CA LYS A 201 5.82 -19.51 -8.23
C LYS A 201 5.23 -20.56 -9.19
N ALA A 202 4.00 -21.02 -8.93
CA ALA A 202 3.32 -21.99 -9.79
C ALA A 202 3.00 -21.42 -11.19
N GLN A 203 2.60 -20.14 -11.28
CA GLN A 203 2.33 -19.48 -12.57
C GLN A 203 3.59 -19.30 -13.43
N GLN A 204 4.74 -18.99 -12.82
CA GLN A 204 6.02 -18.93 -13.54
C GLN A 204 6.44 -20.29 -14.12
N ALA A 205 6.19 -21.38 -13.39
CA ALA A 205 6.51 -22.73 -13.86
C ALA A 205 5.64 -23.22 -15.04
N GLN A 206 4.50 -22.57 -15.29
CA GLN A 206 3.58 -22.91 -16.40
C GLN A 206 3.79 -22.02 -17.64
N SER A 207 4.53 -20.92 -17.51
CA SER A 207 4.73 -19.93 -18.58
C SER A 207 6.11 -20.05 -19.27
N GLY A 208 6.94 -21.00 -18.84
CA GLY A 208 8.23 -21.35 -19.45
C GLY A 208 8.20 -22.78 -19.99
#